data_AF-A0A7S1MUE1-F1
#
_entry.id   AF-A0A7S1MUE1-F1
#
_cell.length_a   1.000
_cell.length_b   1.000
_cell.length_c   1.000
_cell.angle_alpha   90.00
_cell.angle_beta   90.00
_cell.angle_gamma   90.00
#
_symmetry.space_group_name_H-M   'P 1'
#
loop_
_entity.id
_entity.type
_entity.pdbx_description
1 polymer ?
#
loop_
_entity_poly.entity_id
_entity_poly.type
_entity_poly.pdbx_seq_one_letter_code
_entity_poly.pdbx_strand_id
1 'polypeptide(L)'
;GQHDVHRVTDRVGRTVDDLAAATRRRDELVAQAESSLSRSTDRAHALFERLGGFLEHTQSDDMRRLKELERRCAALEHELEGKNARLETLAAENRSLTNTLNRTLIKADMEHEEMRAEVRAAIAKHELDFGALRGQLCGRIDAAVLQYHKPQFETALEDLKAHQAEVTRAVEEHTERLHQLAAGIGARGAVAEARSMHTQIPPRLRSELSELSKDQLLVLIDAISFEDGVVAGVAQAVARSDHRKTLS
;
A
#
# COMPACT_ATOMS: atom_id res chain seq x y z
N GLY A 1 -84.47 128.43 -39.32
CA GLY A 1 -83.31 129.15 -39.89
C GLY A 1 -82.06 128.92 -39.06
N GLN A 2 -81.74 129.82 -38.11
CA GLN A 2 -80.51 129.72 -37.30
C GLN A 2 -80.55 128.68 -36.17
N HIS A 3 -81.73 128.38 -35.60
CA HIS A 3 -81.87 127.40 -34.51
C HIS A 3 -81.67 125.93 -34.94
N ASP A 4 -81.98 125.59 -36.20
CA ASP A 4 -81.78 124.24 -36.73
C ASP A 4 -80.31 123.98 -37.07
N VAL A 5 -79.58 125.02 -37.51
CA VAL A 5 -78.14 124.92 -37.78
C VAL A 5 -77.37 124.64 -36.49
N HIS A 6 -77.64 125.34 -35.39
CA HIS A 6 -76.99 125.05 -34.10
C HIS A 6 -77.24 123.62 -33.59
N ARG A 7 -78.47 123.09 -33.74
CA ARG A 7 -78.77 121.70 -33.34
C ARG A 7 -78.04 120.68 -34.20
N VAL A 8 -77.88 120.95 -35.49
CA VAL A 8 -77.10 120.10 -36.41
C VAL A 8 -75.62 120.17 -36.06
N THR A 9 -75.08 121.37 -35.83
CA THR A 9 -73.66 121.57 -35.44
C THR A 9 -73.34 120.90 -34.10
N ASP A 10 -74.21 121.00 -33.09
CA ASP A 10 -74.02 120.33 -31.80
C ASP A 10 -74.10 118.80 -31.90
N ARG A 11 -74.98 118.28 -32.78
CA ARG A 11 -75.11 116.83 -33.02
C ARG A 11 -73.90 116.30 -33.79
N VAL A 12 -73.40 117.05 -34.77
CA VAL A 12 -72.17 116.73 -35.51
C VAL A 12 -70.95 116.79 -34.58
N GLY A 13 -70.83 117.81 -33.73
CA GLY A 13 -69.76 117.93 -32.73
C GLY A 13 -69.69 116.72 -31.80
N ARG A 14 -70.84 116.30 -31.24
CA ARG A 14 -70.91 115.08 -30.42
C ARG A 14 -70.52 113.83 -31.17
N THR A 15 -70.96 113.65 -32.42
CA THR A 15 -70.56 112.48 -33.21
C THR A 15 -69.07 112.47 -33.57
N VAL A 16 -68.46 113.65 -33.74
CA VAL A 16 -67.01 113.78 -33.97
C VAL A 16 -66.24 113.47 -32.71
N ASP A 17 -66.70 113.96 -31.54
CA ASP A 17 -66.10 113.65 -30.24
C ASP A 17 -66.23 112.17 -29.89
N ASP A 18 -67.39 111.56 -30.14
CA ASP A 18 -67.64 110.13 -29.97
C ASP A 18 -66.76 109.30 -30.92
N LEU A 19 -66.59 109.74 -32.17
CA LEU A 19 -65.70 109.10 -33.13
C LEU A 19 -64.23 109.23 -32.71
N ALA A 20 -63.81 110.38 -32.19
CA ALA A 20 -62.45 110.62 -31.68
C ALA A 20 -62.17 109.81 -30.40
N ALA A 21 -63.17 109.64 -29.53
CA ALA A 21 -63.07 108.76 -28.37
C ALA A 21 -63.01 107.28 -28.79
N ALA A 22 -63.78 106.89 -29.80
CA ALA A 22 -63.76 105.54 -30.36
C ALA A 22 -62.44 105.21 -31.05
N THR A 23 -61.83 106.15 -31.80
CA THR A 23 -60.51 105.94 -32.42
C THR A 23 -59.42 105.83 -31.37
N ARG A 24 -59.41 106.67 -30.33
CA ARG A 24 -58.45 106.52 -29.21
C ARG A 24 -58.58 105.16 -28.51
N ARG A 25 -59.80 104.73 -28.18
CA ARG A 25 -60.05 103.40 -27.58
C ARG A 25 -59.59 102.26 -28.50
N ARG A 26 -59.84 102.39 -29.81
CA ARG A 26 -59.38 101.41 -30.80
C ARG A 26 -57.85 101.36 -30.84
N ASP A 27 -57.18 102.50 -30.87
CA ASP A 27 -55.72 102.56 -30.95
C ASP A 27 -55.07 102.03 -29.66
N GLU A 28 -55.68 102.27 -28.49
CA GLU A 28 -55.29 101.65 -27.21
C GLU A 28 -55.46 100.12 -27.23
N LEU A 29 -56.58 99.62 -27.76
CA LEU A 29 -56.81 98.18 -27.91
C LEU A 29 -55.84 97.54 -28.90
N VAL A 30 -55.50 98.23 -30.00
CA VAL A 30 -54.49 97.77 -30.96
C VAL A 30 -53.12 97.70 -30.29
N ALA A 31 -52.70 98.73 -29.54
CA ALA A 31 -51.43 98.70 -28.81
C ALA A 31 -51.39 97.61 -27.72
N GLN A 32 -52.51 97.36 -27.04
CA GLN A 32 -52.64 96.24 -26.10
C GLN A 32 -52.56 94.88 -26.81
N ALA A 33 -53.21 94.73 -27.97
CA ALA A 33 -53.14 93.51 -28.77
C ALA A 33 -51.71 93.27 -29.27
N GLU A 34 -51.03 94.29 -29.81
CA GLU A 34 -49.64 94.20 -30.28
C GLU A 34 -48.67 93.85 -29.14
N SER A 35 -48.80 94.49 -27.98
CA SER A 35 -47.96 94.17 -26.82
C SER A 35 -48.25 92.77 -26.26
N SER A 36 -49.51 92.32 -26.27
CA SER A 36 -49.87 90.95 -25.87
C SER A 36 -49.34 89.91 -26.86
N LEU A 37 -49.37 90.21 -28.15
CA LEU A 37 -48.83 89.38 -29.22
C LEU A 37 -47.31 89.28 -29.12
N SER A 38 -46.61 90.41 -28.96
CA SER A 38 -45.16 90.46 -28.75
C SER A 38 -44.74 89.62 -27.53
N ARG A 39 -45.45 89.77 -26.40
CA ARG A 39 -45.17 88.95 -25.20
C ARG A 39 -45.44 87.47 -25.44
N SER A 40 -46.44 87.14 -26.26
CA SER A 40 -46.75 85.75 -26.61
C SER A 40 -45.69 85.17 -27.55
N THR A 41 -45.20 85.93 -28.53
CA THR A 41 -44.13 85.50 -29.44
C THR A 41 -42.82 85.31 -28.70
N ASP A 42 -42.46 86.22 -27.77
CA ASP A 42 -41.25 86.11 -26.96
C ASP A 42 -41.29 84.87 -26.05
N ARG A 43 -42.45 84.59 -25.44
CA ARG A 43 -42.66 83.37 -24.65
C ARG A 43 -42.55 82.10 -25.51
N ALA A 44 -43.12 82.12 -26.71
CA ALA A 44 -43.02 80.99 -27.63
C ALA A 44 -41.55 80.75 -28.04
N HIS A 45 -40.79 81.80 -28.33
CA HIS A 45 -39.37 81.71 -28.66
C HIS A 45 -38.56 81.14 -27.48
N ALA A 46 -38.78 81.65 -26.26
CA ALA A 46 -38.12 81.12 -25.06
C ALA A 46 -38.44 79.63 -24.80
N LEU A 47 -39.67 79.18 -25.08
CA LEU A 47 -40.03 77.77 -24.99
C LEU A 47 -39.35 76.93 -26.08
N PHE A 48 -39.25 77.43 -27.31
CA PHE A 48 -38.54 76.74 -28.38
C PHE A 48 -37.05 76.61 -28.10
N GLU A 49 -36.39 77.65 -27.60
CA GLU A 49 -34.98 77.56 -27.19
C GLU A 49 -34.79 76.55 -26.06
N ARG A 50 -35.70 76.54 -25.07
CA ARG A 50 -35.63 75.57 -23.97
C ARG A 50 -35.85 74.13 -24.43
N LEU A 51 -36.77 73.90 -25.36
CA LEU A 51 -37.01 72.58 -25.96
C LEU A 51 -35.84 72.16 -26.85
N GLY A 52 -35.28 73.08 -27.63
CA GLY A 52 -34.09 72.86 -28.45
C GLY A 52 -32.90 72.43 -27.59
N GLY A 53 -32.60 73.20 -26.54
CA GLY A 53 -31.52 72.87 -25.61
C GLY A 53 -31.73 71.54 -24.87
N PHE A 54 -32.97 71.19 -24.52
CA PHE A 54 -33.27 69.90 -23.91
C PHE A 54 -33.05 68.73 -24.88
N LEU A 55 -33.48 68.86 -26.13
CA LEU A 55 -33.29 67.84 -27.16
C LEU A 55 -31.82 67.65 -27.51
N GLU A 56 -31.06 68.74 -27.63
CA GLU A 56 -29.60 68.67 -27.86
C GLU A 56 -28.87 68.01 -26.69
N HIS A 57 -29.24 68.35 -25.45
CA HIS A 57 -28.62 67.76 -24.27
C HIS A 57 -28.92 66.27 -24.14
N THR A 58 -30.17 65.86 -24.35
CA THR A 58 -30.58 64.44 -24.32
C THR A 58 -29.89 63.63 -25.42
N GLN A 59 -29.86 64.14 -26.67
CA GLN A 59 -29.12 63.49 -27.75
C GLN A 59 -27.62 63.37 -27.45
N SER A 60 -27.02 64.41 -26.87
CA SER A 60 -25.60 64.40 -26.49
C SER A 60 -25.29 63.36 -25.40
N ASP A 61 -26.15 63.25 -24.39
CA ASP A 61 -25.99 62.29 -23.30
C ASP A 61 -26.21 60.84 -23.76
N ASP A 62 -27.21 60.59 -24.61
CA ASP A 62 -27.44 59.26 -25.18
C ASP A 62 -26.27 58.83 -26.09
N MET A 63 -25.74 59.75 -26.90
CA MET A 63 -24.54 59.48 -27.71
C MET A 63 -23.29 59.20 -26.85
N ARG A 64 -23.17 59.85 -25.69
CA ARG A 64 -22.08 59.55 -24.75
C ARG A 64 -22.23 58.16 -24.15
N ARG A 65 -23.44 57.78 -23.74
CA ARG A 65 -23.74 56.44 -23.20
C ARG A 65 -23.50 55.34 -24.24
N LEU A 66 -23.92 55.55 -25.49
CA LEU A 66 -23.65 54.61 -26.58
C LEU A 66 -22.15 54.40 -26.79
N LYS A 67 -21.37 55.48 -26.86
CA LYS A 67 -19.90 55.38 -26.98
C LYS A 67 -19.26 54.68 -25.78
N GLU A 68 -19.79 54.88 -24.58
CA GLU A 68 -19.31 54.17 -23.39
C GLU A 68 -19.65 52.68 -23.44
N LEU A 69 -20.87 52.33 -23.85
CA LEU A 69 -21.28 50.93 -24.04
C LEU A 69 -20.45 50.25 -25.12
N GLU A 70 -20.21 50.90 -26.27
CA GLU A 70 -19.34 50.39 -27.34
C GLU A 70 -17.92 50.11 -26.84
N ARG A 71 -17.34 51.03 -26.05
CA ARG A 71 -16.02 50.81 -25.43
C ARG A 71 -16.02 49.64 -24.46
N ARG A 72 -17.08 49.50 -23.65
CA ARG A 72 -17.21 48.38 -22.72
C ARG A 72 -17.40 47.05 -23.46
N CYS A 73 -18.18 47.02 -24.53
CA CYS A 73 -18.33 45.85 -25.39
C CYS A 73 -16.99 45.44 -26.00
N ALA A 74 -16.26 46.38 -26.59
CA ALA A 74 -14.92 46.11 -27.16
C ALA A 74 -13.92 45.63 -26.10
N ALA A 75 -13.96 46.20 -24.88
CA ALA A 75 -13.11 45.74 -23.77
C ALA A 75 -13.44 44.31 -23.34
N LEU A 76 -14.74 43.97 -23.24
CA LEU A 76 -15.19 42.61 -22.89
C LEU A 76 -14.84 41.60 -23.99
N GLU A 77 -14.96 41.97 -25.26
CA GLU A 77 -14.55 41.12 -26.39
C GLU A 77 -13.05 40.81 -26.31
N HIS A 78 -12.22 41.83 -26.08
CA HIS A 78 -10.78 41.63 -25.91
C HIS A 78 -10.44 40.77 -24.68
N GLU A 79 -11.16 40.94 -23.56
CA GLU A 79 -11.00 40.06 -22.39
C GLU A 79 -11.42 38.61 -22.66
N LEU A 80 -12.49 38.40 -23.43
CA LEU A 80 -12.95 37.08 -23.83
C LEU A 80 -11.94 36.41 -24.77
N GLU A 81 -11.41 37.13 -25.75
CA GLU A 81 -10.33 36.65 -26.62
C GLU A 81 -9.10 36.27 -25.81
N GLY A 82 -8.67 37.11 -24.87
CA GLY A 82 -7.54 36.83 -23.99
C GLY A 82 -7.77 35.61 -23.10
N LYS A 83 -8.99 35.43 -22.57
CA LYS A 83 -9.35 34.24 -21.79
C LYS A 83 -9.44 32.98 -22.66
N ASN A 84 -9.97 33.08 -23.86
CA ASN A 84 -10.04 31.97 -24.81
C ASN A 84 -8.64 31.50 -25.22
N ALA A 85 -7.74 32.41 -25.56
CA ALA A 85 -6.35 32.07 -25.87
C ALA A 85 -5.67 31.34 -24.69
N ARG A 86 -5.88 31.80 -23.45
CA ARG A 86 -5.37 31.13 -22.24
C ARG A 86 -5.98 29.74 -22.04
N LEU A 87 -7.27 29.56 -22.33
CA LEU A 87 -7.91 28.25 -22.26
C LEU A 87 -7.35 27.29 -23.30
N GLU A 88 -7.08 27.76 -24.52
CA GLU A 88 -6.46 26.96 -25.57
C GLU A 88 -5.04 26.51 -25.19
N THR A 89 -4.21 27.41 -24.63
CA THR A 89 -2.87 27.05 -24.16
C THR A 89 -2.93 26.02 -23.04
N LEU A 90 -3.79 26.23 -22.04
CA LEU A 90 -3.96 25.29 -20.94
C LEU A 90 -4.52 23.93 -21.41
N ALA A 91 -5.39 23.92 -22.41
CA ALA A 91 -5.90 22.69 -23.00
C ALA A 91 -4.80 21.93 -23.76
N ALA A 92 -3.92 22.63 -24.49
CA ALA A 92 -2.77 22.02 -25.16
C ALA A 92 -1.77 21.45 -24.16
N GLU A 93 -1.45 22.18 -23.09
CA GLU A 93 -0.59 21.72 -22.00
C GLU A 93 -1.18 20.49 -21.30
N ASN A 94 -2.47 20.50 -20.96
CA ASN A 94 -3.14 19.34 -20.37
C ASN A 94 -3.03 18.11 -21.26
N ARG A 95 -3.31 18.25 -22.57
CA ARG A 95 -3.16 17.12 -23.52
C ARG A 95 -1.73 16.59 -23.55
N SER A 96 -0.73 17.47 -23.52
CA SER A 96 0.69 17.09 -23.48
C SER A 96 1.04 16.33 -22.19
N LEU A 97 0.57 16.83 -21.04
CA LEU A 97 0.77 16.19 -19.73
C LEU A 97 0.09 14.83 -19.67
N THR A 98 -1.16 14.72 -20.12
CA THR A 98 -1.88 13.43 -20.19
C THR A 98 -1.15 12.43 -21.08
N ASN A 99 -0.66 12.85 -22.24
CA ASN A 99 0.11 11.98 -23.13
C ASN A 99 1.42 11.52 -22.49
N THR A 100 2.11 12.41 -21.78
CA THR A 100 3.35 12.09 -21.07
C THR A 100 3.08 11.10 -19.94
N LEU A 101 2.05 11.35 -19.13
CA LEU A 101 1.62 10.47 -18.04
C LEU A 101 1.25 9.08 -18.56
N ASN A 102 0.46 8.99 -19.62
CA ASN A 102 0.07 7.71 -20.23
C ASN A 102 1.30 6.93 -20.70
N ARG A 103 2.29 7.60 -21.31
CA ARG A 103 3.55 6.94 -21.71
C ARG A 103 4.35 6.44 -20.51
N THR A 104 4.42 7.21 -19.42
CA THR A 104 5.13 6.78 -18.21
C THR A 104 4.43 5.61 -17.52
N LEU A 105 3.09 5.60 -17.51
CA LEU A 105 2.32 4.50 -16.95
C LEU A 105 2.53 3.21 -17.74
N ILE A 106 2.46 3.27 -19.08
CA ILE A 106 2.71 2.10 -19.94
C ILE A 106 4.13 1.54 -19.70
N LYS A 107 5.13 2.41 -19.59
CA LYS A 107 6.51 1.98 -19.31
C LYS A 107 6.62 1.30 -17.94
N ALA A 108 6.06 1.91 -16.91
CA ALA A 108 6.05 1.35 -15.56
C ALA A 108 5.32 0.01 -15.51
N ASP A 109 4.19 -0.14 -16.20
CA ASP A 109 3.45 -1.39 -16.28
C ASP A 109 4.28 -2.50 -16.95
N MET A 110 5.01 -2.16 -18.03
CA MET A 110 5.93 -3.11 -18.67
C MET A 110 7.08 -3.52 -17.75
N GLU A 111 7.72 -2.56 -17.08
CA GLU A 111 8.80 -2.82 -16.11
C GLU A 111 8.30 -3.67 -14.93
N HIS A 112 7.07 -3.43 -14.46
CA HIS A 112 6.46 -4.22 -13.40
C HIS A 112 6.14 -5.66 -13.84
N GLU A 113 5.64 -5.87 -15.06
CA GLU A 113 5.41 -7.22 -15.58
C GLU A 113 6.73 -7.97 -15.82
N GLU A 114 7.77 -7.28 -16.27
CA GLU A 114 9.12 -7.84 -16.40
C GLU A 114 9.66 -8.27 -15.02
N MET A 115 9.62 -7.39 -14.02
CA MET A 115 10.04 -7.75 -12.65
C MET A 115 9.19 -8.88 -12.06
N ARG A 116 7.87 -8.92 -12.33
CA ARG A 116 7.02 -10.04 -11.90
C ARG A 116 7.44 -11.35 -12.56
N ALA A 117 7.79 -11.32 -13.84
CA ALA A 117 8.28 -12.49 -14.54
C ALA A 117 9.63 -12.97 -13.97
N GLU A 118 10.56 -12.05 -13.70
CA GLU A 118 11.84 -12.35 -13.04
C GLU A 118 11.65 -12.96 -11.65
N VAL A 119 10.78 -12.37 -10.83
CA VAL A 119 10.45 -12.90 -9.49
C VAL A 119 9.84 -14.29 -9.61
N ARG A 120 8.90 -14.53 -10.53
CA ARG A 120 8.32 -15.87 -10.75
C ARG A 120 9.37 -16.87 -11.20
N ALA A 121 10.29 -16.47 -12.08
CA ALA A 121 11.37 -17.34 -12.54
C ALA A 121 12.36 -17.66 -11.41
N ALA A 122 12.70 -16.67 -10.58
CA ALA A 122 13.53 -16.86 -9.40
C ALA A 122 12.86 -17.79 -8.38
N ILE A 123 11.57 -17.59 -8.10
CA ILE A 123 10.78 -18.49 -7.25
C ILE A 123 10.81 -19.90 -7.84
N ALA A 124 10.49 -20.10 -9.12
CA ALA A 124 10.52 -21.42 -9.74
C ALA A 124 11.91 -22.09 -9.71
N LYS A 125 12.99 -21.31 -9.80
CA LYS A 125 14.37 -21.80 -9.68
C LYS A 125 14.72 -22.20 -8.24
N HIS A 126 14.19 -21.48 -7.25
CA HIS A 126 14.50 -21.67 -5.83
C HIS A 126 13.49 -22.55 -5.08
N GLU A 127 12.32 -22.83 -5.68
CA GLU A 127 11.44 -23.91 -5.28
C GLU A 127 12.16 -25.23 -5.57
N LEU A 128 12.97 -25.66 -4.61
CA LEU A 128 13.30 -27.05 -4.42
C LEU A 128 11.95 -27.78 -4.33
N ASP A 129 11.62 -28.59 -5.34
CA ASP A 129 10.48 -29.49 -5.26
C ASP A 129 10.73 -30.48 -4.13
N PHE A 130 10.27 -30.12 -2.93
CA PHE A 130 10.38 -30.93 -1.73
C PHE A 130 9.70 -32.29 -1.91
N GLY A 131 8.71 -32.40 -2.81
CA GLY A 131 8.10 -33.66 -3.19
C GLY A 131 9.09 -34.56 -3.93
N ALA A 132 9.75 -34.03 -4.97
CA ALA A 132 10.80 -34.74 -5.69
C ALA A 132 11.99 -35.10 -4.79
N LEU A 133 12.45 -34.17 -3.94
CA LEU A 133 13.57 -34.42 -3.02
C LEU A 133 13.22 -35.48 -1.98
N ARG A 134 12.01 -35.42 -1.40
CA ARG A 134 11.52 -36.43 -0.45
C ARG A 134 11.40 -37.79 -1.11
N GLY A 135 10.89 -37.85 -2.35
CA GLY A 135 10.81 -39.08 -3.13
C GLY A 135 12.18 -39.70 -3.37
N GLN A 136 13.18 -38.90 -3.76
CA GLN A 136 14.56 -39.35 -3.92
C GLN A 136 15.16 -39.85 -2.59
N LEU A 137 14.91 -39.16 -1.48
CA LEU A 137 15.41 -39.55 -0.17
C LEU A 137 14.79 -40.86 0.31
N CYS A 138 13.47 -41.02 0.18
CA CYS A 138 12.77 -42.26 0.50
C CYS A 138 13.29 -43.42 -0.35
N GLY A 139 13.42 -43.25 -1.66
CA GLY A 139 13.96 -44.31 -2.53
C GLY A 139 15.39 -44.71 -2.17
N ARG A 140 16.24 -43.76 -1.74
CA ARG A 140 17.59 -44.07 -1.23
C ARG A 140 17.56 -44.83 0.10
N ILE A 141 16.64 -44.48 1.00
CA ILE A 141 16.45 -45.19 2.27
C ILE A 141 15.97 -46.61 2.01
N ASP A 142 14.96 -46.80 1.15
CA ASP A 142 14.43 -48.12 0.81
C ASP A 142 15.51 -49.01 0.17
N ALA A 143 16.32 -48.45 -0.75
CA ALA A 143 17.45 -49.15 -1.34
C ALA A 143 18.51 -49.54 -0.30
N ALA A 144 18.80 -48.67 0.67
CA ALA A 144 19.72 -48.98 1.77
C ALA A 144 19.16 -50.06 2.69
N VAL A 145 17.88 -50.00 3.05
CA VAL A 145 17.20 -51.03 3.86
C VAL A 145 17.26 -52.39 3.17
N LEU A 146 17.01 -52.44 1.86
CA LEU A 146 17.15 -53.66 1.06
C LEU A 146 18.59 -54.20 1.00
N GLN A 147 19.60 -53.32 1.03
CA GLN A 147 21.00 -53.75 1.09
C GLN A 147 21.38 -54.38 2.43
N TYR A 148 20.80 -53.90 3.54
CA TYR A 148 21.01 -54.48 4.87
C TYR A 148 20.25 -55.80 5.07
N HIS A 149 19.11 -56.00 4.41
CA HIS A 149 18.35 -57.26 4.41
C HIS A 149 18.87 -58.27 3.37
N LYS A 150 20.13 -58.16 2.94
CA LYS A 150 20.70 -59.18 2.07
C LYS A 150 20.81 -60.49 2.87
N PRO A 151 20.37 -61.62 2.29
CA PRO A 151 20.38 -62.93 2.96
C PRO A 151 21.78 -63.37 3.39
N GLN A 152 22.84 -62.79 2.80
CA GLN A 152 24.23 -63.02 3.17
C GLN A 152 24.56 -62.59 4.62
N PHE A 153 23.91 -61.53 5.12
CA PHE A 153 24.11 -61.08 6.51
C PHE A 153 23.31 -61.93 7.50
N GLU A 154 22.13 -62.40 7.10
CA GLU A 154 21.34 -63.35 7.90
C GLU A 154 22.06 -64.69 8.01
N THR A 155 22.57 -65.24 6.90
CA THR A 155 23.36 -66.48 6.92
C THR A 155 24.63 -66.34 7.74
N ALA A 156 25.35 -65.20 7.63
CA ALA A 156 26.55 -64.97 8.44
C ALA A 156 26.25 -64.85 9.94
N LEU A 157 25.10 -64.28 10.31
CA LEU A 157 24.64 -64.23 11.71
C LEU A 157 24.23 -65.62 12.23
N GLU A 158 23.60 -66.43 11.40
CA GLU A 158 23.26 -67.81 11.73
C GLU A 158 24.53 -68.67 11.90
N ASP A 159 25.51 -68.52 11.02
CA ASP A 159 26.80 -69.21 11.12
C ASP A 159 27.59 -68.80 12.38
N LEU A 160 27.58 -67.51 12.74
CA LEU A 160 28.21 -67.03 13.97
C LEU A 160 27.51 -67.57 15.23
N LYS A 161 26.17 -67.66 15.22
CA LYS A 161 25.41 -68.27 16.33
C LYS A 161 25.71 -69.75 16.45
N ALA A 162 25.80 -70.47 15.33
CA ALA A 162 26.18 -71.88 15.32
C ALA A 162 27.59 -72.09 15.88
N HIS A 163 28.55 -71.25 15.47
CA HIS A 163 29.92 -71.32 15.97
C HIS A 163 30.01 -70.96 17.47
N GLN A 164 29.26 -69.95 17.92
CA GLN A 164 29.18 -69.61 19.34
C GLN A 164 28.65 -70.81 20.16
N ALA A 165 27.60 -71.48 19.69
CA ALA A 165 27.06 -72.66 20.38
C ALA A 165 28.08 -73.81 20.44
N GLU A 166 28.83 -74.04 19.37
CA GLU A 166 29.90 -75.04 19.31
C GLU A 166 31.02 -74.73 20.31
N VAL A 167 31.51 -73.48 20.34
CA VAL A 167 32.54 -73.04 21.28
C VAL A 167 32.07 -73.15 22.72
N THR A 168 30.83 -72.77 23.02
CA THR A 168 30.27 -72.85 24.38
C THR A 168 30.22 -74.30 24.86
N ARG A 169 29.76 -75.22 24.00
CA ARG A 169 29.76 -76.65 24.29
C ARG A 169 31.17 -77.20 24.50
N ALA A 170 32.13 -76.82 23.66
CA ALA A 170 33.52 -77.24 23.83
C ALA A 170 34.10 -76.76 25.17
N VAL A 171 33.82 -75.50 25.56
CA VAL A 171 34.22 -74.95 26.85
C VAL A 171 33.59 -75.73 27.99
N GLU A 172 32.29 -76.06 27.94
CA GLU A 172 31.62 -76.89 28.94
C GLU A 172 32.27 -78.28 29.06
N GLU A 173 32.51 -78.97 27.94
CA GLU A 173 33.16 -80.27 27.91
C GLU A 173 34.60 -80.22 28.48
N HIS A 174 35.38 -79.21 28.10
CA HIS A 174 36.72 -79.00 28.65
C HIS A 174 36.70 -78.67 30.14
N THR A 175 35.72 -77.87 30.57
CA THR A 175 35.51 -77.53 31.97
C THR A 175 35.16 -78.78 32.77
N GLU A 176 34.29 -79.64 32.25
CA GLU A 176 33.93 -80.90 32.90
C GLU A 176 35.12 -81.87 32.99
N ARG A 177 35.91 -82.01 31.91
CA ARG A 177 37.17 -82.78 31.93
C ARG A 177 38.16 -82.23 32.96
N LEU A 178 38.28 -80.91 33.09
CA LEU A 178 39.11 -80.27 34.11
C LEU A 178 38.60 -80.56 35.53
N HIS A 179 37.28 -80.54 35.75
CA HIS A 179 36.70 -80.92 37.04
C HIS A 179 36.97 -82.40 37.37
N GLN A 180 36.85 -83.29 36.39
CA GLN A 180 37.17 -84.72 36.55
C GLN A 180 38.65 -84.94 36.89
N LEU A 181 39.57 -84.29 36.17
CA LEU A 181 41.00 -84.34 36.44
C LEU A 181 41.36 -83.78 37.82
N ALA A 182 40.80 -82.62 38.19
CA ALA A 182 41.04 -82.03 39.51
C ALA A 182 40.47 -82.85 40.66
N ALA A 183 39.33 -83.52 40.44
CA ALA A 183 38.80 -84.50 41.39
C ALA A 183 39.72 -85.71 41.56
N GLY A 184 40.39 -86.15 40.49
CA GLY A 184 41.38 -87.25 40.52
C GLY A 184 42.69 -86.89 41.23
N ILE A 185 43.11 -85.63 41.20
CA ILE A 185 44.36 -85.14 41.82
C ILE A 185 44.12 -84.57 43.24
N GLY A 186 42.87 -84.57 43.73
CA GLY A 186 42.51 -84.06 45.06
C GLY A 186 42.48 -82.53 45.18
N ALA A 187 42.60 -81.81 44.06
CA ALA A 187 42.65 -80.34 43.99
C ALA A 187 41.25 -79.71 43.79
N ARG A 188 40.19 -80.30 44.37
CA ARG A 188 38.79 -79.85 44.17
C ARG A 188 38.55 -78.38 44.58
N GLY A 189 39.33 -77.87 45.55
CA GLY A 189 39.23 -76.48 46.01
C GLY A 189 39.67 -75.45 44.97
N ALA A 190 40.68 -75.76 44.15
CA ALA A 190 41.27 -74.79 43.22
C ALA A 190 40.42 -74.57 41.95
N VAL A 191 39.58 -75.53 41.56
CA VAL A 191 38.75 -75.42 40.35
C VAL A 191 37.45 -74.65 40.59
N ALA A 192 36.91 -74.68 41.82
CA ALA A 192 35.72 -73.90 42.18
C ALA A 192 36.00 -72.39 42.18
N GLU A 193 37.21 -71.96 42.59
CA GLU A 193 37.65 -70.56 42.50
C GLU A 193 37.83 -70.08 41.05
N ALA A 194 38.10 -70.99 40.11
CA ALA A 194 38.32 -70.67 38.69
C ALA A 194 37.04 -70.39 37.88
N ARG A 195 35.83 -70.65 38.42
CA ARG A 195 34.56 -70.27 37.76
C ARG A 195 34.43 -68.76 37.50
N SER A 196 35.28 -67.94 38.12
CA SER A 196 35.35 -66.50 37.92
C SER A 196 36.22 -66.04 36.73
N MET A 197 36.85 -66.93 35.96
CA MET A 197 37.86 -66.52 34.96
C MET A 197 37.30 -65.98 33.62
N HIS A 198 35.98 -65.94 33.42
CA HIS A 198 35.38 -65.34 32.21
C HIS A 198 35.12 -63.84 32.33
N THR A 199 35.55 -63.22 33.43
CA THR A 199 35.42 -61.78 33.63
C THR A 199 36.70 -61.22 34.22
N GLN A 200 37.37 -60.32 33.50
CA GLN A 200 38.51 -59.56 34.03
C GLN A 200 38.08 -58.49 35.07
N ILE A 201 36.84 -58.54 35.55
CA ILE A 201 36.24 -57.52 36.40
C ILE A 201 36.49 -57.89 37.86
N PRO A 202 37.21 -57.05 38.63
CA PRO A 202 37.40 -57.24 40.07
C PRO A 202 36.06 -57.42 40.80
N PRO A 203 35.96 -58.34 41.78
CA PRO A 203 34.70 -58.69 42.44
C PRO A 203 33.99 -57.49 43.13
N ARG A 204 34.75 -56.46 43.54
CA ARG A 204 34.20 -55.22 44.11
C ARG A 204 33.39 -54.39 43.10
N LEU A 205 33.86 -54.30 41.86
CA LEU A 205 33.17 -53.58 40.80
C LEU A 205 31.89 -54.32 40.37
N ARG A 206 31.89 -55.66 40.47
CA ARG A 206 30.72 -56.49 40.18
C ARG A 206 29.56 -56.24 41.16
N SER A 207 29.86 -56.11 42.46
CA SER A 207 28.86 -55.74 43.47
C SER A 207 28.30 -54.33 43.26
N GLU A 208 29.15 -53.35 42.93
CA GLU A 208 28.73 -51.97 42.65
C GLU A 208 27.87 -51.86 41.37
N LEU A 209 28.19 -52.66 40.34
CA LEU A 209 27.41 -52.76 39.10
C LEU A 209 26.06 -53.47 39.30
N SER A 210 25.98 -54.46 40.21
CA SER A 210 24.72 -55.14 40.53
C SER A 210 23.74 -54.27 41.32
N GLU A 211 24.25 -53.33 42.13
CA GLU A 211 23.42 -52.35 42.83
C GLU A 211 22.84 -51.29 41.87
N LEU A 212 23.48 -51.05 40.73
CA LEU A 212 23.05 -50.15 39.66
C LEU A 212 22.05 -50.82 38.69
N SER A 213 20.93 -51.34 39.21
CA SER A 213 19.71 -51.85 38.52
C SER A 213 19.70 -51.99 36.98
N LYS A 214 20.66 -52.70 36.39
CA LYS A 214 20.65 -53.10 34.98
C LYS A 214 21.45 -54.39 34.80
N ASP A 215 20.88 -55.50 35.24
CA ASP A 215 21.44 -56.86 35.09
C ASP A 215 21.81 -57.20 33.62
N GLN A 216 21.13 -56.58 32.64
CA GLN A 216 21.45 -56.72 31.21
C GLN A 216 22.80 -56.07 30.82
N LEU A 217 23.22 -55.01 31.50
CA LEU A 217 24.54 -54.39 31.27
C LEU A 217 25.67 -55.24 31.83
N LEU A 218 25.45 -55.94 32.96
CA LEU A 218 26.42 -56.88 33.53
C LEU A 218 26.71 -58.05 32.58
N VAL A 219 25.67 -58.62 31.97
CA VAL A 219 25.84 -59.71 30.98
C VAL A 219 26.59 -59.26 29.74
N LEU A 220 26.28 -58.05 29.23
CA LEU A 220 27.00 -57.48 28.08
C LEU A 220 28.45 -57.20 28.45
N ILE A 221 28.71 -56.52 29.56
CA ILE A 221 30.06 -56.19 30.04
C ILE A 221 30.90 -57.45 30.27
N ASP A 222 30.32 -58.52 30.82
CA ASP A 222 30.99 -59.81 31.00
C ASP A 222 31.45 -60.38 29.63
N ALA A 223 30.61 -60.29 28.59
CA ALA A 223 30.93 -60.77 27.25
C ALA A 223 32.00 -59.92 26.51
N ILE A 224 32.15 -58.63 26.85
CA ILE A 224 33.15 -57.72 26.21
C ILE A 224 34.39 -57.48 27.09
N SER A 225 34.45 -58.08 28.29
CA SER A 225 35.52 -57.89 29.27
C SER A 225 36.89 -58.47 28.87
N PHE A 226 36.99 -59.07 27.68
CA PHE A 226 38.23 -59.63 27.13
C PHE A 226 39.13 -58.57 26.44
N GLU A 227 38.62 -57.36 26.17
CA GLU A 227 39.42 -56.24 25.67
C GLU A 227 39.97 -55.36 26.81
N ASP A 228 41.31 -55.23 26.89
CA ASP A 228 42.04 -54.52 27.95
C ASP A 228 41.60 -53.05 28.16
N GLY A 229 41.01 -52.41 27.13
CA GLY A 229 40.53 -51.02 27.19
C GLY A 229 39.14 -50.84 27.82
N VAL A 230 38.29 -51.87 27.76
CA VAL A 230 36.88 -51.79 28.20
C VAL A 230 36.81 -51.79 29.72
N VAL A 231 37.61 -52.62 30.39
CA VAL A 231 37.65 -52.71 31.86
C VAL A 231 38.14 -51.40 32.49
N ALA A 232 39.17 -50.78 31.92
CA ALA A 232 39.68 -49.48 32.38
C ALA A 232 38.67 -48.34 32.18
N GLY A 233 37.97 -48.33 31.03
CA GLY A 233 36.93 -47.35 30.74
C GLY A 233 35.72 -47.46 31.67
N VAL A 234 35.28 -48.69 31.97
CA VAL A 234 34.19 -48.95 32.92
C VAL A 234 34.59 -48.57 34.35
N ALA A 235 35.78 -48.93 34.81
CA ALA A 235 36.28 -48.54 36.13
C ALA A 235 36.31 -47.01 36.30
N GLN A 236 36.73 -46.28 35.25
CA GLN A 236 36.75 -44.82 35.27
C GLN A 236 35.34 -44.20 35.25
N ALA A 237 34.37 -44.83 34.56
CA ALA A 237 32.99 -44.40 34.53
C ALA A 237 32.27 -44.60 35.88
N VAL A 238 32.51 -45.74 36.54
CA VAL A 238 31.96 -46.04 37.88
C VAL A 238 32.53 -45.08 38.92
N ALA A 239 33.85 -44.84 38.92
CA ALA A 239 34.48 -43.87 39.83
C ALA A 239 33.90 -42.44 39.66
N ARG A 240 33.54 -42.06 38.43
CA ARG A 240 32.88 -40.77 38.14
C ARG A 240 31.42 -40.73 38.60
N SER A 241 30.68 -41.86 38.52
CA SER A 241 29.30 -41.90 39.02
C SER A 241 29.22 -41.80 40.54
N ASP A 242 30.18 -42.37 41.26
CA ASP A 242 30.22 -42.28 42.72
C ASP A 242 30.66 -40.90 43.22
N HIS A 243 31.60 -40.25 42.52
CA HIS A 243 31.90 -38.82 42.78
C HIS A 243 30.70 -37.91 42.57
N ARG A 244 29.75 -38.27 41.69
CA ARG A 244 28.54 -37.48 41.45
C ARG A 244 27.47 -37.66 42.53
N LYS A 245 27.43 -38.83 43.18
CA LYS A 245 26.52 -39.12 44.31
C LYS A 245 26.99 -38.52 45.63
N THR A 246 28.29 -38.30 45.82
CA THR A 246 28.84 -37.65 47.03
C THR A 246 28.79 -36.12 47.00
N LEU A 247 28.51 -35.53 45.83
CA LEU A 247 28.36 -34.08 45.60
C LEU A 247 26.91 -33.60 45.51
N SER A 248 25.91 -34.49 45.65
CA SER A 248 24.49 -34.13 45.80
C SER A 248 23.98 -34.47 47.20
#